data_AF-A0A969ZBJ0-F1
#
_entry.id   AF-A0A969ZBJ0-F1
#
_cell.length_a   1.000
_cell.length_b   1.000
_cell.length_c   1.000
_cell.angle_alpha   90.00
_cell.angle_beta   90.00
_cell.angle_gamma   90.00
#
_symmetry.space_group_name_H-M   'P 1'
#
loop_
_entity.id
_entity.type
_entity.pdbx_description
1 polymer ?
#
loop_
_entity_poly.entity_id
_entity_poly.type
_entity_poly.pdbx_seq_one_letter_code
_entity_poly.pdbx_strand_id
1 'polypeptide(L)'
;MENKNTTIKTNDLETIETIEPRREKRSSKAISVLKAIASGLVWGLGQLLNKQFLKALFFFMFFVAFIGIELGTSNYFKENDPYDRIAGNNFISQTTGANFISIFQNDYYLQERDKYNLDNMPQSFKDFDEEFYVAGEGYKLETEDQLIDFIAKDLKKNNPTSYRNILTNQIIDVTNGDDMIDSRVNIQIREVLYRDLEQDFYLERVYKDADGKDVKDYVEVNFLTGELNLDNILTSAAGLSTYKKLGNVYIIGEDLYVETEVEFVDDPVYMNMRNPEEVPLFILPDDAIKVEHQGPLYLNNEVVYEYIKPGLIYNRTRRQYVGTPFTEVFTKFMSDSYNAFYNNYTSEDYTRLMIKINLSMHPEEKLAFEKDFNNFFYDKAGLFVKSFWGVFTLGTTKKITFTEYVALSDALTRSNGNRFVTIDESYPILGHVSTHVLLEGLIGVILTLFFLIFMIWSIVDAYRISEKKRKQQEIQKGAEYFKDVYESSFEYIVLSPALFVLAFISIMPIVFGFLLAFTSISGDQSMNDTFDYVGFKNFFSLFSFGEGLGSSFGKAFWRVLLWTIIWAVFSTGTVFFGGLFQALILNSERVKF
;
A
#
# COMPACT_ATOMS: atom_id res chain seq x y z
N MET A 1 -41.86 -94.23 -63.85
CA MET A 1 -42.81 -95.30 -63.49
C MET A 1 -42.97 -95.32 -61.99
N GLU A 2 -44.21 -95.14 -61.54
CA GLU A 2 -44.86 -95.69 -60.34
C GLU A 2 -44.09 -95.91 -59.01
N ASN A 3 -44.42 -95.03 -58.05
CA ASN A 3 -45.18 -95.31 -56.81
C ASN A 3 -44.68 -96.39 -55.79
N LYS A 4 -44.32 -95.95 -54.57
CA LYS A 4 -45.04 -96.29 -53.30
C LYS A 4 -44.39 -95.70 -52.03
N ASN A 5 -45.24 -95.05 -51.22
CA ASN A 5 -45.41 -95.02 -49.74
C ASN A 5 -44.16 -94.87 -48.83
N THR A 6 -44.15 -94.08 -47.73
CA THR A 6 -45.15 -94.06 -46.64
C THR A 6 -44.84 -92.93 -45.62
N THR A 7 -45.89 -92.44 -44.95
CA THR A 7 -46.00 -91.94 -43.54
C THR A 7 -45.74 -90.48 -43.16
N ILE A 8 -46.70 -89.99 -42.37
CA ILE A 8 -47.00 -88.65 -41.87
C ILE A 8 -46.04 -88.20 -40.75
N LYS A 9 -45.70 -86.89 -40.70
CA LYS A 9 -45.59 -86.12 -39.44
C LYS A 9 -45.55 -84.59 -39.68
N THR A 10 -46.52 -83.92 -39.07
CA THR A 10 -46.46 -82.61 -38.37
C THR A 10 -45.81 -81.38 -39.02
N ASN A 11 -46.66 -80.36 -39.12
CA ASN A 11 -46.46 -78.94 -38.79
C ASN A 11 -46.11 -77.96 -39.91
N ASP A 12 -47.06 -77.03 -40.05
CA ASP A 12 -46.97 -75.69 -40.60
C ASP A 12 -45.75 -74.91 -40.10
N LEU A 13 -45.18 -74.07 -40.97
CA LEU A 13 -45.15 -72.60 -40.81
C LEU A 13 -44.06 -72.00 -41.71
N GLU A 14 -44.51 -71.07 -42.54
CA GLU A 14 -43.69 -70.19 -43.37
C GLU A 14 -42.70 -69.39 -42.50
N THR A 15 -41.47 -69.30 -43.00
CA THR A 15 -40.38 -68.50 -42.44
C THR A 15 -40.69 -67.00 -42.51
N ILE A 16 -41.05 -66.44 -41.36
CA ILE A 16 -41.02 -65.00 -41.09
C ILE A 16 -39.56 -64.60 -40.82
N GLU A 17 -38.95 -63.80 -41.71
CA GLU A 17 -37.73 -63.06 -41.39
C GLU A 17 -38.06 -61.99 -40.33
N THR A 18 -37.64 -62.26 -39.10
CA THR A 18 -37.68 -61.31 -37.99
C THR A 18 -36.61 -60.24 -38.18
N ILE A 19 -37.03 -59.01 -38.50
CA ILE A 19 -36.19 -57.80 -38.35
C ILE A 19 -36.05 -57.53 -36.85
N GLU A 20 -34.90 -57.83 -36.26
CA GLU A 20 -34.58 -57.39 -34.89
C GLU A 20 -34.40 -55.86 -34.85
N PRO A 21 -35.06 -55.14 -33.92
CA PRO A 21 -34.72 -53.75 -33.67
C PRO A 21 -33.38 -53.67 -32.93
N ARG A 22 -32.36 -53.07 -33.55
CA ARG A 22 -31.10 -52.68 -32.89
C ARG A 22 -31.42 -51.90 -31.61
N ARG A 23 -31.14 -52.49 -30.44
CA ARG A 23 -31.12 -51.78 -29.15
C ARG A 23 -29.95 -50.79 -29.13
N GLU A 24 -30.17 -49.56 -29.60
CA GLU A 24 -29.26 -48.45 -29.29
C GLU A 24 -29.36 -48.12 -27.79
N LYS A 25 -28.22 -48.17 -27.08
CA LYS A 25 -28.09 -47.73 -25.68
C LYS A 25 -28.68 -46.31 -25.53
N ARG A 26 -29.79 -46.17 -24.80
CA ARG A 26 -30.32 -44.86 -24.38
C ARG A 26 -29.23 -44.11 -23.60
N SER A 27 -28.65 -43.08 -24.22
CA SER A 27 -27.73 -42.13 -23.59
C SER A 27 -28.35 -41.58 -22.30
N SER A 28 -27.63 -41.66 -21.18
CA SER A 28 -28.14 -41.21 -19.88
C SER A 28 -28.25 -39.67 -19.84
N LYS A 29 -29.17 -39.14 -19.02
CA LYS A 29 -29.30 -37.68 -18.79
C LYS A 29 -27.99 -37.06 -18.29
N ALA A 30 -27.17 -37.85 -17.59
CA ALA A 30 -25.84 -37.47 -17.13
C ALA A 30 -24.91 -37.08 -18.29
N ILE A 31 -25.02 -37.71 -19.46
CA ILE A 31 -24.20 -37.35 -20.64
C ILE A 31 -24.56 -35.96 -21.17
N SER A 32 -25.85 -35.59 -21.14
CA SER A 32 -26.28 -34.23 -21.52
C SER A 32 -25.75 -33.18 -20.56
N VAL A 33 -25.76 -33.47 -19.25
CA VAL A 33 -25.19 -32.60 -18.22
C VAL A 33 -23.68 -32.47 -18.38
N LEU A 34 -22.97 -33.58 -18.61
CA LEU A 34 -21.52 -33.58 -18.80
C LEU A 34 -21.09 -32.69 -19.97
N LYS A 35 -21.84 -32.73 -21.08
CA LYS A 35 -21.58 -31.86 -22.24
C LYS A 35 -21.87 -30.39 -21.95
N ALA A 36 -22.88 -30.10 -21.13
CA ALA A 36 -23.17 -28.74 -20.69
C ALA A 36 -22.03 -28.21 -19.81
N ILE A 37 -21.55 -29.03 -18.87
CA ILE A 37 -20.38 -28.72 -18.02
C ILE A 37 -19.13 -28.50 -18.88
N ALA A 38 -18.88 -29.36 -19.87
CA ALA A 38 -17.77 -29.21 -20.81
C ALA A 38 -17.83 -27.85 -21.53
N SER A 39 -19.03 -27.42 -21.94
CA SER A 39 -19.26 -26.09 -22.53
C SER A 39 -19.12 -24.93 -21.55
N GLY A 40 -19.23 -25.17 -20.24
CA GLY A 40 -18.98 -24.16 -19.21
C GLY A 40 -17.49 -23.93 -18.97
N LEU A 41 -16.67 -24.97 -19.10
CA LEU A 41 -15.22 -24.89 -18.97
C LEU A 41 -14.56 -24.29 -20.22
N VAL A 42 -14.94 -24.79 -21.40
CA VAL A 42 -14.46 -24.30 -22.69
C VAL A 42 -15.67 -24.05 -23.56
N TRP A 43 -15.98 -22.79 -23.85
CA TRP A 43 -17.22 -22.47 -24.54
C TRP A 43 -17.19 -23.02 -25.96
N GLY A 44 -18.27 -23.72 -26.35
CA GLY A 44 -18.35 -24.43 -27.62
C GLY A 44 -17.98 -25.91 -27.56
N LEU A 45 -17.31 -26.39 -26.50
CA LEU A 45 -16.89 -27.79 -26.39
C LEU A 45 -18.10 -28.75 -26.31
N GLY A 46 -19.16 -28.34 -25.62
CA GLY A 46 -20.41 -29.12 -25.57
C GLY A 46 -21.07 -29.29 -26.94
N GLN A 47 -21.04 -28.24 -27.77
CA GLN A 47 -21.51 -28.27 -29.16
C GLN A 47 -20.62 -29.16 -30.03
N LEU A 48 -19.30 -29.12 -29.82
CA LEU A 48 -18.35 -29.99 -30.53
C LEU A 48 -18.62 -31.47 -30.24
N LEU A 49 -18.81 -31.83 -28.96
CA LEU A 49 -19.21 -33.18 -28.54
C LEU A 49 -20.58 -33.59 -29.09
N ASN A 50 -21.45 -32.61 -29.36
CA ASN A 50 -22.70 -32.80 -30.06
C ASN A 50 -22.57 -32.76 -31.59
N LYS A 51 -21.36 -32.78 -32.16
CA LYS A 51 -21.11 -32.71 -33.61
C LYS A 51 -21.74 -31.49 -34.30
N GLN A 52 -21.83 -30.36 -33.58
CA GLN A 52 -22.35 -29.08 -34.07
C GLN A 52 -21.20 -28.08 -34.25
N PHE A 53 -20.38 -28.29 -35.28
CA PHE A 53 -19.10 -27.59 -35.47
C PHE A 53 -19.22 -26.07 -35.61
N LEU A 54 -20.21 -25.57 -36.38
CA LEU A 54 -20.38 -24.13 -36.58
C LEU A 54 -20.74 -23.40 -35.28
N LYS A 55 -21.61 -24.01 -34.46
CA LYS A 55 -21.95 -23.49 -33.15
C LYS A 55 -20.77 -23.55 -32.18
N ALA A 56 -20.01 -24.65 -32.22
CA ALA A 56 -18.81 -24.80 -31.41
C ALA A 56 -17.80 -23.69 -31.71
N LEU A 57 -17.53 -23.42 -32.99
CA LEU A 57 -16.62 -22.36 -33.42
C LEU A 57 -17.08 -20.98 -32.94
N PHE A 58 -18.37 -20.66 -33.08
CA PHE A 58 -18.93 -19.38 -32.64
C PHE A 58 -18.70 -19.13 -31.13
N PHE A 59 -19.09 -20.07 -30.27
CA PHE A 59 -18.89 -19.91 -28.83
C PHE A 59 -17.41 -19.92 -28.45
N PHE A 60 -16.60 -20.74 -29.12
CA PHE A 60 -15.17 -20.81 -28.88
C PHE A 60 -14.47 -19.48 -29.22
N MET A 61 -14.94 -18.73 -30.23
CA MET A 61 -14.40 -17.41 -30.53
C MET A 61 -14.56 -16.43 -29.36
N PHE A 62 -15.71 -16.42 -28.69
CA PHE A 62 -15.92 -15.59 -27.50
C PHE A 62 -15.07 -16.04 -26.31
N PHE A 63 -14.86 -17.35 -26.15
CA PHE A 63 -13.97 -17.88 -25.13
C PHE A 63 -12.51 -17.45 -25.38
N VAL A 64 -12.05 -17.57 -26.62
CA VAL A 64 -10.71 -17.12 -27.03
C VAL A 64 -10.57 -15.61 -26.86
N ALA A 65 -11.61 -14.83 -27.17
CA ALA A 65 -11.59 -13.39 -26.94
C ALA A 65 -11.50 -13.06 -25.44
N PHE A 66 -12.28 -13.73 -24.59
CA PHE A 66 -12.24 -13.54 -23.13
C PHE A 66 -10.86 -13.88 -22.56
N ILE A 67 -10.33 -15.08 -22.86
CA ILE A 67 -9.00 -15.49 -22.41
C ILE A 67 -7.89 -14.64 -23.04
N GLY A 68 -8.04 -14.25 -24.31
CA GLY A 68 -7.09 -13.42 -25.03
C GLY A 68 -6.99 -12.00 -24.45
N ILE A 69 -8.10 -11.41 -24.03
CA ILE A 69 -8.10 -10.11 -23.32
C ILE A 69 -7.43 -10.26 -21.96
N GLU A 70 -7.76 -11.32 -21.19
CA GLU A 70 -7.12 -11.58 -19.90
C GLU A 70 -5.60 -11.71 -20.04
N LEU A 71 -5.14 -12.60 -20.90
CA LEU A 71 -3.71 -12.82 -21.12
C LEU A 71 -3.01 -11.60 -21.72
N GLY A 72 -3.66 -10.91 -22.66
CA GLY A 72 -3.11 -9.74 -23.35
C GLY A 72 -2.99 -8.50 -22.48
N THR A 73 -3.78 -8.39 -21.41
CA THR A 73 -3.71 -7.30 -20.44
C THR A 73 -2.94 -7.67 -19.17
N SER A 74 -2.65 -8.95 -18.98
CA SER A 74 -1.89 -9.46 -17.83
C SER A 74 -0.39 -9.26 -17.97
N ASN A 75 0.30 -9.36 -16.84
CA ASN A 75 1.74 -9.54 -16.75
C ASN A 75 2.09 -10.89 -16.09
N TYR A 76 1.27 -11.94 -16.30
CA TYR A 76 1.44 -13.24 -15.62
C TYR A 76 2.84 -13.86 -15.78
N PHE A 77 3.48 -13.62 -16.91
CA PHE A 77 4.79 -14.20 -17.25
C PHE A 77 5.94 -13.20 -17.15
N LYS A 78 5.69 -11.97 -16.69
CA LYS A 78 6.75 -10.99 -16.44
C LYS A 78 7.15 -11.04 -14.98
N GLU A 79 8.45 -11.02 -14.73
CA GLU A 79 8.96 -10.66 -13.41
C GLU A 79 8.64 -9.20 -13.16
N ASN A 80 8.10 -8.92 -11.97
CA ASN A 80 7.76 -7.58 -11.53
C ASN A 80 8.64 -7.29 -10.33
N ASP A 81 9.46 -6.26 -10.46
CA ASP A 81 10.34 -5.78 -9.40
C ASP A 81 9.61 -4.65 -8.64
N PRO A 82 9.30 -4.82 -7.35
CA PRO A 82 8.68 -3.75 -6.55
C PRO A 82 9.52 -2.46 -6.51
N TYR A 83 10.84 -2.53 -6.74
CA TYR A 83 11.71 -1.36 -6.81
C TYR A 83 11.51 -0.52 -8.08
N ASP A 84 10.84 -1.02 -9.12
CA ASP A 84 10.51 -0.25 -10.32
C ASP A 84 9.50 0.88 -10.06
N ARG A 85 8.88 0.88 -8.87
CA ARG A 85 8.07 1.99 -8.36
C ARG A 85 8.90 3.20 -7.92
N ILE A 86 10.22 3.04 -7.78
CA ILE A 86 11.16 4.09 -7.42
C ILE A 86 11.82 4.60 -8.70
N ALA A 87 11.72 5.91 -8.96
CA ALA A 87 12.36 6.55 -10.09
C ALA A 87 13.89 6.40 -10.04
N GLY A 88 14.54 6.52 -11.20
CA GLY A 88 15.95 6.21 -11.38
C GLY A 88 16.20 4.75 -11.78
N ASN A 89 17.46 4.48 -12.11
CA ASN A 89 17.96 3.22 -12.63
C ASN A 89 18.95 2.62 -11.64
N ASN A 90 19.05 1.28 -11.68
CA ASN A 90 20.12 0.56 -11.03
C ASN A 90 21.47 0.94 -11.68
N PHE A 91 22.51 1.08 -10.86
CA PHE A 91 23.87 1.40 -11.31
C PHE A 91 24.52 0.24 -12.07
N ILE A 92 24.14 -1.00 -11.74
CA ILE A 92 24.61 -2.21 -12.41
C ILE A 92 23.47 -2.73 -13.32
N SER A 93 23.58 -2.49 -14.62
CA SER A 93 22.63 -2.98 -15.64
C SER A 93 23.17 -4.19 -16.40
N GLN A 94 22.31 -4.97 -17.07
CA GLN A 94 22.74 -6.12 -17.89
C GLN A 94 23.65 -5.74 -19.09
N THR A 95 23.67 -4.47 -19.51
CA THR A 95 24.42 -4.00 -20.69
C THR A 95 25.74 -3.31 -20.35
N THR A 96 25.90 -2.79 -19.13
CA THR A 96 27.07 -2.02 -18.66
C THR A 96 27.60 -2.45 -17.28
N GLY A 97 26.91 -3.36 -16.58
CA GLY A 97 27.17 -3.73 -15.18
C GLY A 97 28.50 -4.41 -14.93
N ALA A 98 29.04 -5.13 -15.93
CA ALA A 98 30.38 -5.70 -15.87
C ALA A 98 31.46 -4.63 -15.73
N ASN A 99 31.24 -3.40 -16.22
CA ASN A 99 32.19 -2.29 -16.06
C ASN A 99 32.07 -1.63 -14.68
N PHE A 100 30.86 -1.44 -14.14
CA PHE A 100 30.71 -0.75 -12.85
C PHE A 100 31.39 -1.51 -11.70
N ILE A 101 31.04 -2.78 -11.51
CA ILE A 101 31.61 -3.58 -10.42
C ILE A 101 33.11 -3.76 -10.62
N SER A 102 33.56 -4.08 -11.84
CA SER A 102 34.98 -4.30 -12.09
C SER A 102 35.81 -3.03 -11.92
N ILE A 103 35.32 -1.86 -12.32
CA ILE A 103 35.99 -0.57 -12.10
C ILE A 103 36.02 -0.26 -10.60
N PHE A 104 34.88 -0.36 -9.91
CA PHE A 104 34.84 -0.15 -8.46
C PHE A 104 35.85 -1.05 -7.74
N GLN A 105 35.84 -2.34 -8.07
CA GLN A 105 36.66 -3.32 -7.40
C GLN A 105 38.15 -3.15 -7.74
N ASN A 106 38.52 -3.09 -9.01
CA ASN A 106 39.92 -3.12 -9.44
C ASN A 106 40.58 -1.74 -9.32
N ASP A 107 39.86 -0.67 -9.64
CA ASP A 107 40.45 0.67 -9.75
C ASP A 107 40.29 1.49 -8.47
N TYR A 108 39.39 1.11 -7.56
CA TYR A 108 39.16 1.84 -6.30
C TYR A 108 39.39 0.95 -5.08
N TYR A 109 38.60 -0.11 -4.93
CA TYR A 109 38.64 -0.96 -3.73
C TYR A 109 40.00 -1.60 -3.51
N LEU A 110 40.54 -2.33 -4.49
CA LEU A 110 41.84 -2.99 -4.36
C LEU A 110 42.99 -1.99 -4.15
N GLN A 111 42.97 -0.84 -4.84
CA GLN A 111 44.00 0.19 -4.69
C GLN A 111 44.05 0.76 -3.26
N GLU A 112 42.91 0.91 -2.60
CA GLU A 112 42.84 1.40 -1.23
C GLU A 112 43.09 0.29 -0.21
N ARG A 113 42.53 -0.90 -0.43
CA ARG A 113 42.68 -2.07 0.43
C ARG A 113 44.15 -2.53 0.50
N ASP A 114 44.88 -2.53 -0.61
CA ASP A 114 46.28 -2.99 -0.67
C ASP A 114 47.29 -2.03 -0.01
N LYS A 115 46.84 -0.86 0.46
CA LYS A 115 47.65 0.02 1.33
C LYS A 115 47.82 -0.55 2.75
N TYR A 116 47.00 -1.52 3.13
CA TYR A 116 46.99 -2.14 4.45
C TYR A 116 47.55 -3.56 4.40
N ASN A 117 48.24 -3.94 5.46
CA ASN A 117 48.64 -5.32 5.74
C ASN A 117 47.51 -6.04 6.50
N LEU A 118 47.55 -7.38 6.54
CA LEU A 118 46.56 -8.20 7.25
C LEU A 118 46.35 -7.78 8.72
N ASP A 119 47.41 -7.35 9.40
CA ASP A 119 47.38 -6.99 10.82
C ASP A 119 46.71 -5.63 11.08
N ASN A 120 46.75 -4.68 10.14
CA ASN A 120 46.24 -3.32 10.31
C ASN A 120 45.08 -2.96 9.37
N MET A 121 44.56 -3.93 8.63
CA MET A 121 43.44 -3.74 7.71
C MET A 121 42.14 -3.41 8.48
N PRO A 122 41.39 -2.37 8.04
CA PRO A 122 40.08 -2.05 8.58
C PRO A 122 39.11 -3.24 8.56
N GLN A 123 38.25 -3.33 9.58
CA GLN A 123 37.31 -4.44 9.69
C GLN A 123 36.34 -4.51 8.51
N SER A 124 35.86 -3.37 8.01
CA SER A 124 34.98 -3.32 6.83
C SER A 124 35.62 -3.92 5.57
N PHE A 125 36.94 -3.80 5.41
CA PHE A 125 37.66 -4.44 4.30
C PHE A 125 37.81 -5.94 4.51
N LYS A 126 38.13 -6.38 5.74
CA LYS A 126 38.18 -7.80 6.09
C LYS A 126 36.85 -8.50 5.84
N ASP A 127 35.75 -7.88 6.28
CA ASP A 127 34.40 -8.39 6.09
C ASP A 127 34.04 -8.50 4.60
N PHE A 128 34.42 -7.51 3.78
CA PHE A 128 34.20 -7.53 2.33
C PHE A 128 35.01 -8.64 1.63
N ASP A 129 36.28 -8.78 1.99
CA ASP A 129 37.14 -9.85 1.48
C ASP A 129 36.60 -11.22 1.86
N GLU A 130 36.15 -11.40 3.11
CA GLU A 130 35.56 -12.66 3.57
C GLU A 130 34.28 -13.01 2.80
N GLU A 131 33.42 -12.03 2.48
CA GLU A 131 32.15 -12.27 1.79
C GLU A 131 32.34 -12.52 0.28
N PHE A 132 33.26 -11.82 -0.38
CA PHE A 132 33.35 -11.84 -1.84
C PHE A 132 34.62 -12.46 -2.43
N TYR A 133 35.72 -12.59 -1.69
CA TYR A 133 36.96 -13.15 -2.22
C TYR A 133 37.02 -14.67 -2.10
N VAL A 134 37.20 -15.35 -3.24
CA VAL A 134 37.41 -16.79 -3.31
C VAL A 134 38.85 -17.07 -3.73
N ALA A 135 39.60 -17.79 -2.87
CA ALA A 135 40.99 -18.13 -3.12
C ALA A 135 41.14 -18.91 -4.45
N GLY A 136 41.98 -18.37 -5.35
CA GLY A 136 42.22 -18.95 -6.69
C GLY A 136 41.20 -18.54 -7.76
N GLU A 137 40.07 -17.94 -7.40
CA GLU A 137 39.02 -17.50 -8.34
C GLU A 137 38.82 -15.98 -8.35
N GLY A 138 39.34 -15.25 -7.35
CA GLY A 138 39.20 -13.80 -7.23
C GLY A 138 37.90 -13.38 -6.55
N TYR A 139 37.51 -12.11 -6.69
CA TYR A 139 36.26 -11.61 -6.09
C TYR A 139 35.05 -11.98 -6.95
N LYS A 140 33.95 -12.34 -6.28
CA LYS A 140 32.68 -12.75 -6.87
C LYS A 140 31.52 -11.84 -6.49
N LEU A 141 31.73 -10.53 -6.61
CA LEU A 141 30.64 -9.56 -6.59
C LEU A 141 30.05 -9.47 -8.00
N GLU A 142 28.79 -9.87 -8.20
CA GLU A 142 28.17 -9.97 -9.52
C GLU A 142 26.95 -9.05 -9.68
N THR A 143 26.24 -8.76 -8.59
CA THR A 143 24.98 -7.99 -8.64
C THR A 143 25.01 -6.75 -7.74
N GLU A 144 24.15 -5.79 -8.06
CA GLU A 144 23.95 -4.62 -7.20
C GLU A 144 23.39 -4.98 -5.85
N ASP A 145 22.48 -5.97 -5.80
CA ASP A 145 21.81 -6.34 -4.56
C ASP A 145 22.80 -6.94 -3.55
N GLN A 146 23.82 -7.68 -4.03
CA GLN A 146 24.93 -8.14 -3.18
C GLN A 146 25.72 -6.96 -2.60
N LEU A 147 26.02 -5.95 -3.41
CA LEU A 147 26.74 -4.75 -2.95
C LEU A 147 25.90 -3.95 -1.95
N ILE A 148 24.61 -3.80 -2.21
CA ILE A 148 23.63 -3.13 -1.35
C ILE A 148 23.53 -3.84 0.00
N ASP A 149 23.36 -5.16 -0.02
CA ASP A 149 23.26 -5.97 1.20
C ASP A 149 24.55 -5.89 2.02
N PHE A 150 25.72 -5.88 1.37
CA PHE A 150 26.98 -5.68 2.06
C PHE A 150 27.07 -4.29 2.71
N ILE A 151 26.82 -3.21 1.96
CA ILE A 151 26.85 -1.83 2.50
C ILE A 151 25.89 -1.69 3.69
N ALA A 152 24.69 -2.26 3.57
CA ALA A 152 23.70 -2.25 4.64
C ALA A 152 24.22 -2.96 5.91
N LYS A 153 24.80 -4.16 5.77
CA LYS A 153 25.40 -4.90 6.90
C LYS A 153 26.57 -4.13 7.52
N ASP A 154 27.47 -3.62 6.70
CA ASP A 154 28.67 -2.91 7.13
C ASP A 154 28.31 -1.62 7.89
N LEU A 155 27.42 -0.79 7.35
CA LEU A 155 26.95 0.42 8.03
C LEU A 155 26.22 0.09 9.34
N LYS A 156 25.36 -0.95 9.35
CA LYS A 156 24.62 -1.35 10.55
C LYS A 156 25.55 -1.88 11.65
N LYS A 157 26.57 -2.66 11.28
CA LYS A 157 27.56 -3.23 12.20
C LYS A 157 28.45 -2.15 12.82
N ASN A 158 28.87 -1.15 12.03
CA ASN A 158 29.77 -0.08 12.47
C ASN A 158 29.05 1.13 13.07
N ASN A 159 27.72 1.16 13.04
CA ASN A 159 26.90 2.19 13.68
C ASN A 159 25.90 1.57 14.65
N PRO A 160 26.35 0.84 15.69
CA PRO A 160 25.45 0.26 16.67
C PRO A 160 24.70 1.34 17.42
N THR A 161 23.51 0.98 17.93
CA THR A 161 22.87 1.80 18.94
C THR A 161 23.71 1.77 20.21
N SER A 162 24.05 2.94 20.75
CA SER A 162 25.01 3.06 21.84
C SER A 162 24.68 4.23 22.75
N TYR A 163 25.37 4.29 23.89
CA TYR A 163 25.32 5.39 24.83
C TYR A 163 26.70 6.01 24.97
N ARG A 164 26.78 7.33 24.83
CA ARG A 164 28.01 8.09 25.07
C ARG A 164 27.92 8.78 26.42
N ASN A 165 28.85 8.46 27.31
CA ASN A 165 29.04 9.23 28.53
C ASN A 165 29.50 10.65 28.14
N ILE A 166 28.76 11.68 28.56
CA ILE A 166 29.03 13.05 28.11
C ILE A 166 30.28 13.68 28.75
N LEU A 167 30.75 13.13 29.88
CA LEU A 167 31.96 13.58 30.57
C LEU A 167 33.21 12.91 30.00
N THR A 168 33.19 11.58 29.87
CA THR A 168 34.38 10.81 29.46
C THR A 168 34.46 10.56 27.95
N ASN A 169 33.38 10.83 27.21
CA ASN A 169 33.17 10.43 25.81
C ASN A 169 33.27 8.91 25.56
N GLN A 170 33.25 8.09 26.61
CA GLN A 170 33.24 6.64 26.48
C GLN A 170 31.91 6.19 25.87
N ILE A 171 31.99 5.35 24.83
CA ILE A 171 30.83 4.76 24.16
C ILE A 171 30.60 3.35 24.70
N ILE A 172 29.35 3.05 25.03
CA ILE A 172 28.88 1.74 25.48
C ILE A 172 27.85 1.26 24.47
N ASP A 173 28.15 0.17 23.77
CA ASP A 173 27.26 -0.41 22.79
C ASP A 173 26.12 -1.16 23.48
N VAL A 174 24.89 -0.95 22.99
CA VAL A 174 23.73 -1.68 23.49
C VAL A 174 23.76 -3.08 22.89
N THR A 175 24.27 -4.05 23.66
CA THR A 175 24.05 -5.46 23.36
C THR A 175 22.74 -5.91 24.00
N ASN A 176 22.03 -6.84 23.34
CA ASN A 176 20.76 -7.37 23.84
C ASN A 176 20.93 -7.90 25.28
N GLY A 177 20.29 -7.24 26.26
CA GLY A 177 20.29 -7.63 27.66
C GLY A 177 21.12 -6.75 28.61
N ASP A 178 21.48 -5.53 28.22
CA ASP A 178 22.18 -4.61 29.11
C ASP A 178 21.26 -4.10 30.26
N ASP A 179 21.67 -4.34 31.51
CA ASP A 179 21.03 -3.87 32.73
C ASP A 179 20.91 -2.33 32.78
N MET A 180 21.66 -1.61 31.94
CA MET A 180 21.48 -0.16 31.76
C MET A 180 20.10 0.22 31.21
N ILE A 181 19.32 -0.68 30.59
CA ILE A 181 18.07 -0.29 29.93
C ILE A 181 16.93 0.01 30.90
N ASP A 182 16.85 -0.70 32.03
CA ASP A 182 15.71 -0.67 32.94
C ASP A 182 15.77 0.44 34.01
N SER A 183 16.94 1.03 34.29
CA SER A 183 17.12 2.02 35.38
C SER A 183 17.30 3.48 34.93
N ARG A 184 17.15 3.75 33.63
CA ARG A 184 17.44 5.08 33.06
C ARG A 184 16.28 6.03 33.15
N VAL A 185 16.59 7.28 33.49
CA VAL A 185 15.62 8.36 33.52
C VAL A 185 15.89 9.35 32.40
N ASN A 186 14.90 9.60 31.54
CA ASN A 186 15.01 10.58 30.46
C ASN A 186 15.12 11.99 31.04
N ILE A 187 16.07 12.78 30.55
CA ILE A 187 16.29 14.14 31.00
C ILE A 187 15.53 15.12 30.09
N GLN A 188 14.61 15.90 30.66
CA GLN A 188 13.85 16.91 29.95
C GLN A 188 14.61 18.23 29.86
N ILE A 189 15.30 18.44 28.75
CA ILE A 189 16.14 19.64 28.56
C ILE A 189 15.43 20.77 27.81
N ARG A 190 14.27 20.51 27.21
CA ARG A 190 13.50 21.50 26.45
C ARG A 190 12.01 21.35 26.74
N GLU A 191 11.49 22.28 27.53
CA GLU A 191 10.14 22.22 28.08
C GLU A 191 9.73 23.62 28.57
N VAL A 192 8.43 23.90 28.54
CA VAL A 192 7.87 25.12 29.14
C VAL A 192 7.20 24.71 30.45
N LEU A 193 7.76 25.22 31.55
CA LEU A 193 7.32 24.94 32.90
C LEU A 193 6.79 26.22 33.55
N TYR A 194 5.99 26.03 34.59
CA TYR A 194 5.44 27.09 35.41
C TYR A 194 5.93 26.86 36.83
N ARG A 195 6.45 27.88 37.50
CA ARG A 195 6.97 27.75 38.87
C ARG A 195 6.15 28.61 39.83
N ASP A 196 5.81 28.05 40.98
CA ASP A 196 5.13 28.78 42.05
C ASP A 196 6.10 29.45 43.04
N LEU A 197 5.55 30.03 44.11
CA LEU A 197 6.32 30.67 45.18
C LEU A 197 6.97 29.67 46.15
N GLU A 198 6.48 28.42 46.17
CA GLU A 198 7.01 27.33 46.99
C GLU A 198 8.14 26.57 46.28
N GLN A 199 8.47 27.01 45.05
CA GLN A 199 9.54 26.54 44.17
C GLN A 199 9.21 25.28 43.36
N ASP A 200 7.97 24.80 43.40
CA ASP A 200 7.51 23.65 42.63
C ASP A 200 7.28 24.01 41.17
N PHE A 201 7.56 23.05 40.28
CA PHE A 201 7.36 23.20 38.84
C PHE A 201 6.10 22.48 38.40
N TYR A 202 5.40 23.07 37.43
CA TYR A 202 4.16 22.55 36.88
C TYR A 202 4.22 22.53 35.35
N LEU A 203 3.63 21.49 34.76
CA LEU A 203 3.44 21.34 33.32
C LEU A 203 1.99 21.64 32.96
N GLU A 204 1.80 22.49 31.95
CA GLU A 204 0.48 22.77 31.39
C GLU A 204 -0.02 21.58 30.57
N ARG A 205 -1.24 21.12 30.84
CA ARG A 205 -1.90 20.05 30.07
C ARG A 205 -3.23 20.52 29.52
N VAL A 206 -3.56 20.02 28.33
CA VAL A 206 -4.87 20.19 27.71
C VAL A 206 -5.39 18.82 27.32
N TYR A 207 -6.52 18.41 27.89
CA TYR A 207 -7.14 17.10 27.62
C TYR A 207 -8.67 17.22 27.62
N LYS A 208 -9.35 16.17 27.15
CA LYS A 208 -10.80 16.09 27.18
C LYS A 208 -11.26 15.35 28.44
N ASP A 209 -12.18 15.94 29.19
CA ASP A 209 -12.81 15.27 30.32
C ASP A 209 -13.80 14.19 29.87
N ALA A 210 -14.43 13.50 30.83
CA ALA A 210 -15.42 12.45 30.58
C ALA A 210 -16.64 12.92 29.76
N ASP A 211 -16.90 14.22 29.75
CA ASP A 211 -17.99 14.86 28.99
C ASP A 211 -17.50 15.41 27.63
N GLY A 212 -16.22 15.19 27.28
CA GLY A 212 -15.61 15.59 26.01
C GLY A 212 -15.22 17.08 25.93
N LYS A 213 -15.31 17.81 27.05
CA LYS A 213 -14.96 19.23 27.15
C LYS A 213 -13.45 19.37 27.35
N ASP A 214 -12.87 20.36 26.69
CA ASP A 214 -11.45 20.67 26.84
C ASP A 214 -11.21 21.27 28.24
N VAL A 215 -10.39 20.58 29.03
CA VAL A 215 -9.94 20.98 30.36
C VAL A 215 -8.46 21.34 30.29
N LYS A 216 -8.11 22.43 30.97
CA LYS A 216 -6.76 22.94 31.09
C LYS A 216 -6.36 22.94 32.56
N ASP A 217 -5.26 22.28 32.89
CA ASP A 217 -4.70 22.24 34.24
C ASP A 217 -3.17 22.32 34.21
N TYR A 218 -2.59 22.49 35.40
CA TYR A 218 -1.15 22.58 35.64
C TYR A 218 -0.79 21.54 36.69
N VAL A 219 -0.13 20.47 36.28
CA VAL A 219 0.23 19.36 37.17
C VAL A 219 1.68 19.52 37.61
N GLU A 220 1.97 19.27 38.88
CA GLU A 220 3.35 19.30 39.37
C GLU A 220 4.21 18.29 38.58
N VAL A 221 5.42 18.70 38.24
CA VAL A 221 6.34 17.94 37.40
C VAL A 221 7.76 18.02 37.92
N ASN A 222 8.45 16.89 37.93
CA ASN A 222 9.86 16.86 38.25
C ASN A 222 10.69 17.60 37.19
N PHE A 223 11.44 18.61 37.61
CA PHE A 223 12.23 19.45 36.71
C PHE A 223 13.25 18.67 35.86
N LEU A 224 13.85 17.60 36.37
CA LEU A 224 14.83 16.81 35.64
C LEU A 224 14.15 15.85 34.67
N THR A 225 13.17 15.08 35.16
CA THR A 225 12.71 13.84 34.54
C THR A 225 11.42 14.01 33.74
N GLY A 226 10.65 15.07 34.02
CA GLY A 226 9.31 15.27 33.47
C GLY A 226 8.25 14.35 34.09
N GLU A 227 8.59 13.63 35.17
CA GLU A 227 7.64 12.77 35.88
C GLU A 227 6.57 13.63 36.55
N LEU A 228 5.29 13.29 36.29
CA LEU A 228 4.15 14.05 36.77
C LEU A 228 3.72 13.57 38.16
N ASN A 229 3.55 14.49 39.09
CA ASN A 229 2.91 14.23 40.37
C ASN A 229 1.41 14.51 40.27
N LEU A 230 0.61 13.44 40.08
CA LEU A 230 -0.85 13.55 39.91
C LEU A 230 -1.59 13.93 41.20
N ASP A 231 -0.92 13.94 42.35
CA ASP A 231 -1.52 14.34 43.63
C ASP A 231 -1.57 15.87 43.79
N ASN A 232 -0.81 16.62 42.97
CA ASN A 232 -0.77 18.08 43.00
C ASN A 232 -1.10 18.68 41.62
N ILE A 233 -2.33 19.17 41.48
CA ILE A 233 -2.86 19.74 40.23
C ILE A 233 -3.53 21.09 40.52
N LEU A 234 -3.06 22.13 39.83
CA LEU A 234 -3.63 23.47 39.85
C LEU A 234 -4.57 23.68 38.66
N THR A 235 -5.66 24.41 38.88
CA THR A 235 -6.68 24.68 37.85
C THR A 235 -6.44 26.01 37.11
N SER A 236 -5.39 26.75 37.47
CA SER A 236 -5.07 28.07 36.93
C SER A 236 -3.57 28.37 37.05
N ALA A 237 -3.02 29.14 36.10
CA ALA A 237 -1.64 29.64 36.14
C ALA A 237 -1.47 30.88 37.04
N ALA A 238 -2.53 31.33 37.72
CA ALA A 238 -2.47 32.55 38.52
C ALA A 238 -1.44 32.41 39.65
N GLY A 239 -0.43 33.30 39.64
CA GLY A 239 0.66 33.29 40.62
C GLY A 239 1.87 32.43 40.21
N LEU A 240 1.85 31.83 39.02
CA LEU A 240 2.99 31.11 38.47
C LEU A 240 3.83 32.02 37.56
N SER A 241 5.13 31.79 37.53
CA SER A 241 6.04 32.39 36.55
C SER A 241 6.53 31.36 35.54
N THR A 242 6.72 31.77 34.30
CA THR A 242 7.13 30.87 33.22
C THR A 242 8.64 30.61 33.23
N TYR A 243 9.04 29.35 33.10
CA TYR A 243 10.42 28.87 32.99
C TYR A 243 10.54 27.97 31.77
N LYS A 244 11.18 28.47 30.71
CA LYS A 244 11.30 27.76 29.44
C LYS A 244 12.74 27.29 29.23
N LYS A 245 12.95 25.98 29.35
CA LYS A 245 14.25 25.35 29.06
C LYS A 245 14.53 25.42 27.56
N LEU A 246 15.70 25.92 27.18
CA LEU A 246 16.06 26.16 25.78
C LEU A 246 16.73 24.95 25.11
N GLY A 247 17.13 23.93 25.88
CA GLY A 247 17.80 22.73 25.38
C GLY A 247 19.32 22.83 25.30
N ASN A 248 19.91 23.99 25.60
CA ASN A 248 21.36 24.10 25.78
C ASN A 248 21.72 23.64 27.19
N VAL A 249 22.62 22.68 27.28
CA VAL A 249 23.01 22.03 28.54
C VAL A 249 24.51 22.24 28.76
N TYR A 250 24.88 22.46 30.01
CA TYR A 250 26.25 22.74 30.45
C TYR A 250 26.64 21.84 31.60
N ILE A 251 27.89 21.42 31.62
CA ILE A 251 28.50 20.70 32.74
C ILE A 251 29.39 21.69 33.49
N ILE A 252 29.18 21.78 34.80
CA ILE A 252 29.98 22.61 35.70
C ILE A 252 30.34 21.72 36.90
N GLY A 253 31.61 21.38 37.06
CA GLY A 253 32.01 20.34 38.02
C GLY A 253 31.38 18.99 37.69
N GLU A 254 30.51 18.49 38.57
CA GLU A 254 29.74 17.24 38.39
C GLU A 254 28.24 17.50 38.10
N ASP A 255 27.83 18.76 38.10
CA ASP A 255 26.42 19.15 37.97
C ASP A 255 26.06 19.51 36.52
N LEU A 256 24.81 19.20 36.18
CA LEU A 256 24.22 19.48 34.88
C LEU A 256 23.33 20.72 34.99
N TYR A 257 23.59 21.73 34.17
CA TYR A 257 22.79 22.95 34.11
C TYR A 257 22.08 23.07 32.77
N VAL A 258 20.86 23.62 32.77
CA VAL A 258 20.13 23.94 31.54
C VAL A 258 19.89 25.43 31.43
N GLU A 259 20.12 25.97 30.23
CA GLU A 259 19.77 27.34 29.89
C GLU A 259 18.24 27.51 29.86
N THR A 260 17.73 28.45 30.64
CA THR A 260 16.31 28.65 30.90
C THR A 260 15.95 30.13 30.77
N GLU A 261 14.96 30.40 29.91
CA GLU A 261 14.32 31.71 29.79
C GLU A 261 13.28 31.84 30.91
N VAL A 262 13.42 32.88 31.74
CA VAL A 262 12.56 33.10 32.91
C VAL A 262 11.74 34.36 32.69
N GLU A 263 10.46 34.30 33.03
CA GLU A 263 9.55 35.44 32.92
C GLU A 263 10.09 36.65 33.71
N PHE A 264 10.09 37.82 33.07
CA PHE A 264 10.61 39.08 33.62
C PHE A 264 12.13 39.17 33.84
N VAL A 265 12.91 38.22 33.30
CA VAL A 265 14.37 38.28 33.24
C VAL A 265 14.79 38.46 31.78
N ASP A 266 15.60 39.49 31.48
CA ASP A 266 15.97 39.82 30.11
C ASP A 266 16.92 38.78 29.48
N ASP A 267 17.86 38.25 30.27
CA ASP A 267 18.83 37.25 29.83
C ASP A 267 18.48 35.84 30.37
N PRO A 268 18.75 34.76 29.61
CA PRO A 268 18.60 33.41 30.11
C PRO A 268 19.46 33.15 31.35
N VAL A 269 18.92 32.35 32.27
CA VAL A 269 19.64 31.88 33.45
C VAL A 269 19.98 30.39 33.30
N TYR A 270 20.94 29.90 34.07
CA TYR A 270 21.34 28.51 34.07
C TYR A 270 20.89 27.84 35.36
N MET A 271 19.95 26.90 35.24
CA MET A 271 19.37 26.22 36.40
C MET A 271 19.98 24.82 36.56
N ASN A 272 20.30 24.46 37.80
CA ASN A 272 20.77 23.11 38.13
C ASN A 272 19.63 22.11 37.86
N MET A 273 19.91 21.11 37.04
CA MET A 273 18.91 20.11 36.62
C MET A 273 18.52 19.17 37.75
N ARG A 274 19.43 18.86 38.70
CA ARG A 274 19.15 17.97 39.83
C ARG A 274 18.57 18.73 41.01
N ASN A 275 19.04 19.95 41.24
CA ASN A 275 18.64 20.81 42.36
C ASN A 275 18.09 22.15 41.87
N PRO A 276 16.91 22.19 41.22
CA PRO A 276 16.36 23.41 40.61
C PRO A 276 15.91 24.47 41.63
N GLU A 277 15.89 24.12 42.91
CA GLU A 277 15.66 25.02 44.05
C GLU A 277 16.85 25.94 44.34
N GLU A 278 18.06 25.56 43.90
CA GLU A 278 19.26 26.37 44.06
C GLU A 278 19.17 27.70 43.30
N VAL A 279 19.92 28.70 43.76
CA VAL A 279 19.99 30.00 43.09
C VAL A 279 20.57 29.78 41.68
N PRO A 280 19.87 30.20 40.61
CA PRO A 280 20.34 29.98 39.26
C PRO A 280 21.59 30.82 38.99
N LEU A 281 22.44 30.33 38.10
CA LEU A 281 23.60 31.10 37.64
C LEU A 281 23.13 32.10 36.58
N PHE A 282 23.52 33.36 36.71
CA PHE A 282 23.24 34.40 35.71
C PHE A 282 24.39 34.53 34.69
N ILE A 283 25.56 34.00 35.03
CA ILE A 283 26.76 34.02 34.19
C ILE A 283 27.42 32.64 34.33
N LEU A 284 27.77 32.03 33.20
CA LEU A 284 28.52 30.78 33.20
C LEU A 284 29.95 31.02 33.70
N PRO A 285 30.48 30.16 34.59
CA PRO A 285 31.88 30.22 34.98
C PRO A 285 32.80 29.77 33.84
N ASP A 286 34.08 30.14 33.92
CA ASP A 286 35.08 29.89 32.87
C ASP A 286 35.32 28.39 32.59
N ASP A 287 35.01 27.52 33.54
CA ASP A 287 35.13 26.06 33.45
C ASP A 287 33.86 25.36 32.94
N ALA A 288 32.81 26.11 32.60
CA ALA A 288 31.57 25.55 32.06
C ALA A 288 31.79 24.93 30.66
N ILE A 289 31.45 23.65 30.53
CA ILE A 289 31.55 22.91 29.27
C ILE A 289 30.15 22.76 28.68
N LYS A 290 29.94 23.31 27.49
CA LYS A 290 28.70 23.08 26.74
C LYS A 290 28.64 21.62 26.26
N VAL A 291 27.52 20.95 26.52
CA VAL A 291 27.28 19.57 26.08
C VAL A 291 26.86 19.60 24.62
N GLU A 292 27.73 19.14 23.72
CA GLU A 292 27.40 18.93 22.31
C GLU A 292 26.73 17.56 22.14
N HIS A 293 25.42 17.54 21.86
CA HIS A 293 24.63 16.32 21.69
C HIS A 293 23.63 16.43 20.53
N GLN A 294 23.35 15.29 19.91
CA GLN A 294 22.38 15.14 18.82
C GLN A 294 21.36 14.03 19.11
N GLY A 295 21.34 13.52 20.34
CA GLY A 295 20.34 12.58 20.84
C GLY A 295 19.80 12.99 22.21
N PRO A 296 18.74 12.30 22.69
CA PRO A 296 18.22 12.52 24.03
C PRO A 296 19.25 12.12 25.10
N LEU A 297 19.17 12.80 26.25
CA LEU A 297 20.06 12.55 27.38
C LEU A 297 19.34 11.72 28.44
N TYR A 298 20.04 10.76 29.02
CA TYR A 298 19.55 9.87 30.06
C TYR A 298 20.45 9.94 31.28
N LEU A 299 19.85 9.94 32.47
CA LEU A 299 20.55 9.79 33.74
C LEU A 299 20.55 8.31 34.14
N ASN A 300 21.71 7.77 34.51
CA ASN A 300 21.85 6.48 35.18
C ASN A 300 22.94 6.54 36.24
N ASN A 301 22.63 6.18 37.49
CA ASN A 301 23.58 6.19 38.61
C ASN A 301 24.41 7.49 38.68
N GLU A 302 23.72 8.64 38.59
CA GLU A 302 24.31 9.99 38.63
C GLU A 302 25.17 10.38 37.41
N VAL A 303 25.32 9.49 36.44
CA VAL A 303 26.05 9.75 35.20
C VAL A 303 25.09 10.01 34.06
N VAL A 304 25.40 11.04 33.26
CA VAL A 304 24.59 11.42 32.10
C VAL A 304 25.14 10.78 30.84
N TYR A 305 24.24 10.17 30.08
CA TYR A 305 24.53 9.50 28.83
C TYR A 305 23.71 10.11 27.69
N GLU A 306 24.34 10.36 26.57
CA GLU A 306 23.64 10.62 25.31
C GLU A 306 23.27 9.30 24.64
N TYR A 307 22.02 9.17 24.23
CA TYR A 307 21.58 8.06 23.40
C TYR A 307 21.92 8.30 21.92
N ILE A 308 22.70 7.40 21.35
CA ILE A 308 23.12 7.44 19.96
C ILE A 308 22.39 6.34 19.20
N LYS A 309 21.50 6.76 18.30
CA LYS A 309 20.86 5.88 17.34
C LYS A 309 20.90 6.55 15.95
N PRO A 310 21.55 5.95 14.95
CA PRO A 310 21.50 6.44 13.58
C PRO A 310 20.05 6.55 13.09
N GLY A 311 19.75 7.61 12.33
CA GLY A 311 18.41 7.90 11.82
C GLY A 311 17.46 8.57 12.81
N LEU A 312 17.77 8.59 14.10
CA LEU A 312 16.98 9.30 15.12
C LEU A 312 16.94 10.79 14.79
N ILE A 313 15.73 11.36 14.79
CA ILE A 313 15.53 12.80 14.68
C ILE A 313 15.41 13.35 16.10
N TYR A 314 16.30 14.26 16.45
CA TYR A 314 16.29 14.94 17.73
C TYR A 314 16.65 16.42 17.53
N ASN A 315 15.90 17.33 18.15
CA ASN A 315 16.04 18.78 17.95
C ASN A 315 16.04 19.23 16.47
N ARG A 316 15.19 18.60 15.63
CA ARG A 316 15.07 18.83 14.17
C ARG A 316 16.33 18.45 13.37
N THR A 317 17.30 17.79 13.99
CA THR A 317 18.47 17.25 13.31
C THR A 317 18.37 15.73 13.27
N ARG A 318 18.64 15.14 12.12
CA ARG A 318 18.70 13.69 11.95
C ARG A 318 20.12 13.22 12.21
N ARG A 319 20.32 12.29 13.14
CA ARG A 319 21.63 11.64 13.32
C ARG A 319 21.96 10.83 12.08
N GLN A 320 23.09 11.14 11.45
CA GLN A 320 23.54 10.47 10.23
C GLN A 320 24.33 9.22 10.58
N TYR A 321 24.31 8.23 9.68
CA TYR A 321 25.27 7.13 9.71
C TYR A 321 26.67 7.67 9.43
N VAL A 322 27.65 7.14 10.16
CA VAL A 322 29.07 7.42 9.95
C VAL A 322 29.59 6.44 8.90
N GLY A 323 30.31 6.97 7.91
CA GLY A 323 30.95 6.17 6.88
C GLY A 323 32.03 5.25 7.45
N THR A 324 32.08 4.03 6.97
CA THR A 324 33.18 3.07 7.17
C THR A 324 34.28 3.29 6.11
N PRO A 325 35.49 2.76 6.33
CA PRO A 325 36.53 2.76 5.29
C PRO A 325 36.08 2.13 3.97
N PHE A 326 35.19 1.14 3.98
CA PHE A 326 34.57 0.61 2.76
C PHE A 326 33.70 1.66 2.07
N THR A 327 32.76 2.25 2.81
CA THR A 327 31.85 3.23 2.23
C THR A 327 32.57 4.49 1.76
N GLU A 328 33.68 4.91 2.37
CA GLU A 328 34.50 6.03 1.90
C GLU A 328 35.10 5.77 0.51
N VAL A 329 35.56 4.54 0.24
CA VAL A 329 36.04 4.15 -1.09
C VAL A 329 34.89 4.10 -2.09
N PHE A 330 33.75 3.55 -1.65
CA PHE A 330 32.54 3.52 -2.46
C PHE A 330 32.04 4.94 -2.82
N THR A 331 31.94 5.85 -1.85
CA THR A 331 31.48 7.23 -2.12
C THR A 331 32.45 8.02 -2.97
N LYS A 332 33.75 7.76 -2.86
CA LYS A 332 34.74 8.33 -3.77
C LYS A 332 34.48 7.88 -5.20
N PHE A 333 34.34 6.57 -5.42
CA PHE A 333 34.01 6.02 -6.74
C PHE A 333 32.70 6.59 -7.30
N MET A 334 31.66 6.68 -6.46
CA MET A 334 30.37 7.24 -6.85
C MET A 334 30.47 8.73 -7.19
N SER A 335 31.21 9.51 -6.40
CA SER A 335 31.47 10.93 -6.67
C SER A 335 32.18 11.15 -8.01
N ASP A 336 33.21 10.35 -8.29
CA ASP A 336 33.96 10.46 -9.55
C ASP A 336 33.09 10.01 -10.74
N SER A 337 32.27 8.99 -10.54
CA SER A 337 31.30 8.50 -11.53
C SER A 337 30.18 9.50 -11.80
N TYR A 338 29.71 10.23 -10.79
CA TYR A 338 28.67 11.24 -10.91
C TYR A 338 29.14 12.47 -11.69
N ASN A 339 30.39 12.89 -11.46
CA ASN A 339 30.96 14.06 -12.12
C ASN A 339 31.55 13.75 -13.51
N ALA A 340 31.53 12.49 -13.94
CA ALA A 340 32.04 12.09 -15.24
C ALA A 340 31.10 12.51 -16.38
N PHE A 341 31.63 13.27 -17.35
CA PHE A 341 30.86 13.81 -18.48
C PHE A 341 30.16 12.77 -19.38
N TYR A 342 30.56 11.51 -19.30
CA TYR A 342 30.00 10.41 -20.10
C TYR A 342 28.96 9.58 -19.34
N ASN A 343 28.78 9.83 -18.04
CA ASN A 343 27.76 9.17 -17.24
C ASN A 343 26.53 10.07 -17.12
N ASN A 344 25.35 9.46 -17.19
CA ASN A 344 24.06 10.16 -17.07
C ASN A 344 23.38 9.86 -15.71
N TYR A 345 24.17 9.64 -14.66
CA TYR A 345 23.62 9.38 -13.34
C TYR A 345 22.94 10.63 -12.79
N THR A 346 21.79 10.44 -12.16
CA THR A 346 20.90 11.49 -11.65
C THR A 346 20.70 11.35 -10.15
N SER A 347 20.21 12.40 -9.48
CA SER A 347 19.84 12.33 -8.07
C SER A 347 18.78 11.24 -7.76
N GLU A 348 17.95 10.88 -8.75
CA GLU A 348 16.96 9.80 -8.61
C GLU A 348 17.63 8.43 -8.50
N ASP A 349 18.68 8.15 -9.30
CA ASP A 349 19.43 6.89 -9.23
C ASP A 349 20.05 6.70 -7.84
N TYR A 350 20.63 7.76 -7.28
CA TYR A 350 21.19 7.77 -5.93
C TYR A 350 20.12 7.60 -4.84
N THR A 351 18.99 8.27 -5.00
CA THR A 351 17.86 8.14 -4.07
C THR A 351 17.35 6.70 -4.07
N ARG A 352 17.22 6.06 -5.25
CA ARG A 352 16.86 4.64 -5.38
C ARG A 352 17.85 3.73 -4.66
N LEU A 353 19.15 3.92 -4.88
CA LEU A 353 20.19 3.15 -4.20
C LEU A 353 20.11 3.29 -2.67
N MET A 354 19.97 4.52 -2.16
CA MET A 354 19.87 4.78 -0.73
C MET A 354 18.61 4.16 -0.10
N ILE A 355 17.47 4.19 -0.79
CA ILE A 355 16.25 3.52 -0.34
C ILE A 355 16.45 2.00 -0.30
N LYS A 356 17.06 1.41 -1.34
CA LYS A 356 17.36 -0.04 -1.36
C LYS A 356 18.32 -0.45 -0.23
N ILE A 357 19.34 0.36 0.05
CA ILE A 357 20.24 0.15 1.20
C ILE A 357 19.47 0.26 2.51
N ASN A 358 18.66 1.31 2.70
CA ASN A 358 17.86 1.48 3.91
C ASN A 358 16.91 0.30 4.15
N LEU A 359 16.23 -0.18 3.11
CA LEU A 359 15.37 -1.36 3.20
C LEU A 359 16.19 -2.61 3.55
N SER A 360 17.38 -2.79 2.97
CA SER A 360 18.24 -3.93 3.29
C SER A 360 18.81 -3.87 4.72
N MET A 361 18.91 -2.68 5.33
CA MET A 361 19.20 -2.52 6.76
C MET A 361 18.04 -2.91 7.67
N HIS A 362 16.80 -2.91 7.14
CA HIS A 362 15.54 -3.20 7.86
C HIS A 362 14.77 -4.35 7.16
N PRO A 363 15.19 -5.62 7.33
CA PRO A 363 14.63 -6.75 6.57
C PRO A 363 13.12 -6.93 6.70
N GLU A 364 12.54 -6.62 7.86
CA GLU A 364 11.08 -6.70 8.07
C GLU A 364 10.32 -5.70 7.20
N GLU A 365 10.83 -4.47 7.10
CA GLU A 365 10.27 -3.42 6.24
C GLU A 365 10.47 -3.73 4.76
N LYS A 366 11.63 -4.29 4.40
CA LYS A 366 11.92 -4.79 3.04
C LYS A 366 10.91 -5.85 2.61
N LEU A 367 10.69 -6.87 3.44
CA LEU A 367 9.72 -7.92 3.13
C LEU A 367 8.28 -7.40 3.03
N ALA A 368 7.90 -6.44 3.89
CA ALA A 368 6.59 -5.80 3.81
C ALA A 368 6.45 -5.00 2.51
N PHE A 369 7.45 -4.18 2.16
CA PHE A 369 7.48 -3.41 0.91
C PHE A 369 7.40 -4.31 -0.33
N GLU A 370 8.23 -5.35 -0.41
CA GLU A 370 8.26 -6.28 -1.54
C GLU A 370 6.93 -7.03 -1.70
N LYS A 371 6.29 -7.40 -0.58
CA LYS A 371 4.98 -8.05 -0.59
C LYS A 371 3.88 -7.11 -1.06
N ASP A 372 3.88 -5.87 -0.60
CA ASP A 372 2.82 -4.91 -0.88
C ASP A 372 2.90 -4.36 -2.30
N PHE A 373 4.11 -4.14 -2.83
CA PHE A 373 4.33 -3.59 -4.18
C PHE A 373 4.59 -4.65 -5.27
N ASN A 374 4.37 -5.93 -4.95
CA ASN A 374 4.37 -7.03 -5.91
C ASN A 374 3.10 -7.88 -5.78
N ASN A 375 1.95 -7.21 -5.76
CA ASN A 375 0.66 -7.85 -5.56
C ASN A 375 0.24 -8.59 -6.84
N PHE A 376 0.02 -9.90 -6.75
CA PHE A 376 -0.39 -10.72 -7.89
C PHE A 376 -1.64 -10.17 -8.62
N PHE A 377 -2.67 -9.76 -7.87
CA PHE A 377 -3.94 -9.34 -8.46
C PHE A 377 -3.86 -7.95 -9.09
N TYR A 378 -3.07 -7.04 -8.51
CA TYR A 378 -2.96 -5.69 -9.04
C TYR A 378 -1.89 -5.55 -10.13
N ASP A 379 -0.71 -6.14 -9.93
CA ASP A 379 0.45 -5.95 -10.79
C ASP A 379 0.56 -7.00 -11.91
N LYS A 380 0.04 -8.22 -11.69
CA LYS A 380 0.21 -9.35 -12.62
C LYS A 380 -1.06 -9.81 -13.31
N ALA A 381 -2.21 -9.76 -12.64
CA ALA A 381 -3.46 -10.28 -13.20
C ALA A 381 -3.95 -9.46 -14.40
N GLY A 382 -4.68 -10.12 -15.30
CA GLY A 382 -5.31 -9.46 -16.43
C GLY A 382 -6.58 -8.73 -16.02
N LEU A 383 -7.21 -8.10 -17.01
CA LEU A 383 -8.35 -7.20 -16.83
C LEU A 383 -9.44 -7.80 -15.94
N PHE A 384 -9.90 -9.02 -16.20
CA PHE A 384 -11.05 -9.57 -15.49
C PHE A 384 -10.69 -9.96 -14.06
N VAL A 385 -9.58 -10.69 -13.86
CA VAL A 385 -9.18 -11.12 -12.51
C VAL A 385 -8.82 -9.91 -11.64
N LYS A 386 -8.07 -8.94 -12.19
CA LYS A 386 -7.77 -7.66 -11.53
C LYS A 386 -9.05 -6.92 -11.18
N SER A 387 -10.03 -6.88 -12.09
CA SER A 387 -11.26 -6.13 -11.89
C SER A 387 -12.13 -6.67 -10.76
N PHE A 388 -12.33 -8.00 -10.68
CA PHE A 388 -13.08 -8.57 -9.55
C PHE A 388 -12.37 -8.29 -8.23
N TRP A 389 -11.06 -8.53 -8.16
CA TRP A 389 -10.28 -8.24 -6.97
C TRP A 389 -10.36 -6.76 -6.58
N GLY A 390 -10.27 -5.85 -7.55
CA GLY A 390 -10.33 -4.41 -7.33
C GLY A 390 -11.66 -3.94 -6.75
N VAL A 391 -12.79 -4.45 -7.28
CA VAL A 391 -14.11 -4.14 -6.72
C VAL A 391 -14.26 -4.70 -5.30
N PHE A 392 -13.73 -5.88 -4.99
CA PHE A 392 -13.90 -6.45 -3.64
C PHE A 392 -12.96 -5.85 -2.58
N THR A 393 -11.77 -5.41 -2.97
CA THR A 393 -10.73 -5.01 -2.03
C THR A 393 -10.50 -3.51 -1.98
N LEU A 394 -10.86 -2.76 -3.03
CA LEU A 394 -10.50 -1.35 -3.23
C LEU A 394 -8.99 -1.10 -3.28
N GLY A 395 -8.18 -2.15 -3.42
CA GLY A 395 -6.72 -2.09 -3.32
C GLY A 395 -6.22 -2.33 -1.89
N THR A 396 -5.07 -2.97 -1.77
CA THR A 396 -4.47 -3.33 -0.47
C THR A 396 -3.26 -2.48 -0.08
N THR A 397 -2.55 -1.92 -1.06
CA THR A 397 -1.25 -1.29 -0.85
C THR A 397 -1.42 0.20 -0.61
N LYS A 398 -0.98 0.67 0.55
CA LYS A 398 -1.10 2.08 0.93
C LYS A 398 0.06 2.89 0.38
N LYS A 399 -0.14 4.20 0.27
CA LYS A 399 0.94 5.15 0.01
C LYS A 399 1.99 5.06 1.13
N ILE A 400 3.27 4.98 0.75
CA ILE A 400 4.40 4.99 1.69
C ILE A 400 5.28 6.19 1.37
N THR A 401 5.78 6.88 2.40
CA THR A 401 6.73 7.97 2.25
C THR A 401 8.02 7.61 2.96
N PHE A 402 9.08 7.34 2.20
CA PHE A 402 10.39 7.07 2.75
C PHE A 402 11.04 8.36 3.23
N THR A 403 11.55 8.38 4.46
CA THR A 403 12.33 9.50 5.01
C THR A 403 13.60 9.04 5.72
N GLU A 404 13.66 7.76 6.10
CA GLU A 404 14.74 7.22 6.92
C GLU A 404 16.06 7.06 6.16
N TYR A 405 16.00 6.77 4.85
CA TYR A 405 17.18 6.66 3.99
C TYR A 405 18.04 7.92 4.00
N VAL A 406 17.48 9.09 4.32
CA VAL A 406 18.20 10.37 4.46
C VAL A 406 19.25 10.32 5.58
N ALA A 407 19.13 9.40 6.55
CA ALA A 407 20.15 9.13 7.55
C ALA A 407 21.47 8.63 6.94
N LEU A 408 21.43 8.06 5.73
CA LEU A 408 22.61 7.54 5.03
C LEU A 408 23.34 8.63 4.23
N SER A 409 22.82 9.86 4.19
CA SER A 409 23.32 10.89 3.29
C SER A 409 24.80 11.20 3.55
N ASP A 410 25.21 11.36 4.81
CA ASP A 410 26.62 11.65 5.08
C ASP A 410 27.56 10.47 4.79
N ALA A 411 27.12 9.23 5.04
CA ALA A 411 27.89 8.03 4.75
C ALA A 411 27.99 7.70 3.25
N LEU A 412 27.00 8.08 2.43
CA LEU A 412 26.88 7.63 1.04
C LEU A 412 26.98 8.73 -0.02
N THR A 413 26.94 10.02 0.36
CA THR A 413 26.90 11.13 -0.61
C THR A 413 27.99 12.17 -0.40
N ARG A 414 28.88 11.97 0.59
CA ARG A 414 30.01 12.87 0.84
C ARG A 414 31.31 12.25 0.35
N SER A 415 32.07 13.06 -0.38
CA SER A 415 33.44 12.76 -0.79
C SER A 415 34.29 14.01 -0.54
N ASN A 416 35.46 13.86 0.07
CA ASN A 416 36.35 14.96 0.46
C ASN A 416 35.64 16.07 1.28
N GLY A 417 34.70 15.68 2.16
CA GLY A 417 33.92 16.59 3.02
C GLY A 417 32.72 17.28 2.33
N ASN A 418 32.64 17.23 1.01
CA ASN A 418 31.59 17.87 0.22
C ASN A 418 30.55 16.86 -0.25
N ARG A 419 29.28 17.28 -0.26
CA ARG A 419 28.19 16.48 -0.82
C ARG A 419 28.17 16.65 -2.34
N PHE A 420 28.22 15.55 -3.09
CA PHE A 420 28.25 15.60 -4.56
C PHE A 420 26.88 15.43 -5.22
N VAL A 421 25.87 14.94 -4.48
CA VAL A 421 24.49 14.75 -4.96
C VAL A 421 23.48 15.34 -3.98
N THR A 422 22.45 16.00 -4.52
CA THR A 422 21.31 16.49 -3.72
C THR A 422 20.29 15.37 -3.56
N ILE A 423 19.85 15.14 -2.31
CA ILE A 423 18.88 14.11 -1.96
C ILE A 423 17.68 14.77 -1.31
N ASP A 424 16.47 14.39 -1.74
CA ASP A 424 15.23 14.88 -1.16
C ASP A 424 15.05 14.37 0.27
N GLU A 425 14.42 15.16 1.14
CA GLU A 425 14.16 14.77 2.54
C GLU A 425 13.08 13.68 2.68
N SER A 426 12.27 13.50 1.65
CA SER A 426 11.22 12.49 1.61
C SER A 426 10.96 12.01 0.20
N TYR A 427 10.70 10.71 0.04
CA TYR A 427 10.36 10.09 -1.23
C TYR A 427 9.01 9.36 -1.13
N PRO A 428 7.92 9.93 -1.69
CA PRO A 428 6.61 9.29 -1.67
C PRO A 428 6.47 8.26 -2.80
N ILE A 429 6.12 7.03 -2.45
CA ILE A 429 5.69 6.00 -3.38
C ILE A 429 4.16 5.86 -3.30
N LEU A 430 3.51 6.07 -4.43
CA LEU A 430 2.06 5.87 -4.54
C LEU A 430 1.74 4.38 -4.45
N GLY A 431 0.86 4.03 -3.53
CA GLY A 431 0.24 2.71 -3.48
C GLY A 431 -0.92 2.59 -4.47
N HIS A 432 -1.89 1.76 -4.13
CA HIS A 432 -3.15 1.66 -4.85
C HIS A 432 -4.04 2.86 -4.52
N VAL A 433 -4.64 3.43 -5.57
CA VAL A 433 -5.62 4.49 -5.43
C VAL A 433 -7.01 3.88 -5.59
N SER A 434 -7.78 3.82 -4.50
CA SER A 434 -9.04 3.07 -4.47
C SER A 434 -10.07 3.57 -5.48
N THR A 435 -10.09 4.87 -5.81
CA THR A 435 -10.96 5.43 -6.84
C THR A 435 -10.66 4.83 -8.22
N HIS A 436 -9.39 4.78 -8.61
CA HIS A 436 -8.94 4.19 -9.87
C HIS A 436 -9.17 2.68 -9.91
N VAL A 437 -8.82 1.97 -8.82
CA VAL A 437 -9.02 0.52 -8.69
C VAL A 437 -10.51 0.17 -8.86
N LEU A 438 -11.41 0.93 -8.25
CA LEU A 438 -12.85 0.68 -8.33
C LEU A 438 -13.40 0.96 -9.73
N LEU A 439 -12.97 2.05 -10.39
CA LEU A 439 -13.39 2.38 -11.76
C LEU A 439 -12.94 1.31 -12.76
N GLU A 440 -11.64 0.96 -12.77
CA GLU A 440 -11.11 -0.13 -13.59
C GLU A 440 -11.79 -1.46 -13.26
N GLY A 441 -12.07 -1.68 -11.98
CA GLY A 441 -12.83 -2.82 -11.47
C GLY A 441 -14.21 -2.94 -12.11
N LEU A 442 -15.00 -1.88 -12.07
CA LEU A 442 -16.35 -1.88 -12.64
C LEU A 442 -16.35 -2.09 -14.15
N ILE A 443 -15.36 -1.54 -14.86
CA ILE A 443 -15.22 -1.75 -16.31
C ILE A 443 -15.10 -3.25 -16.62
N GLY A 444 -14.16 -3.96 -15.97
CA GLY A 444 -13.96 -5.39 -16.23
C GLY A 444 -15.10 -6.26 -15.71
N VAL A 445 -15.75 -5.90 -14.60
CA VAL A 445 -16.96 -6.61 -14.13
C VAL A 445 -18.09 -6.50 -15.15
N ILE A 446 -18.37 -5.30 -15.66
CA ILE A 446 -19.40 -5.08 -16.70
C ILE A 446 -19.07 -5.86 -17.97
N LEU A 447 -17.81 -5.80 -18.45
CA LEU A 447 -17.38 -6.61 -19.60
C LEU A 447 -17.54 -8.11 -19.35
N THR A 448 -17.22 -8.58 -18.14
CA THR A 448 -17.43 -9.98 -17.75
C THR A 448 -18.89 -10.37 -17.86
N LEU A 449 -19.83 -9.51 -17.43
CA LEU A 449 -21.27 -9.79 -17.56
C LEU A 449 -21.70 -10.00 -19.02
N PHE A 450 -21.15 -9.23 -19.97
CA PHE A 450 -21.41 -9.46 -21.40
C PHE A 450 -20.88 -10.80 -21.89
N PHE A 451 -19.67 -11.18 -21.48
CA PHE A 451 -19.10 -12.48 -21.82
C PHE A 451 -19.88 -13.65 -21.17
N LEU A 452 -20.38 -13.47 -19.95
CA LEU A 452 -21.20 -14.46 -19.25
C LEU A 452 -22.50 -14.78 -19.99
N ILE A 453 -23.08 -13.83 -20.75
CA ILE A 453 -24.24 -14.09 -21.61
C ILE A 453 -23.90 -15.20 -22.63
N PHE A 454 -22.74 -15.11 -23.29
CA PHE A 454 -22.28 -16.11 -24.25
C PHE A 454 -21.91 -17.43 -23.58
N MET A 455 -21.31 -17.40 -22.38
CA MET A 455 -21.03 -18.60 -21.59
C MET A 455 -22.31 -19.36 -21.26
N ILE A 456 -23.30 -18.67 -20.66
CA ILE A 456 -24.58 -19.26 -20.27
C ILE A 456 -25.32 -19.77 -21.52
N TRP A 457 -25.31 -19.00 -22.60
CA TRP A 457 -25.89 -19.43 -23.88
C TRP A 457 -25.22 -20.71 -24.41
N SER A 458 -23.89 -20.79 -24.34
CA SER A 458 -23.14 -21.99 -24.73
C SER A 458 -23.54 -23.22 -23.91
N ILE A 459 -23.62 -23.09 -22.58
CA ILE A 459 -24.01 -24.18 -21.66
C ILE A 459 -25.44 -24.65 -21.95
N VAL A 460 -26.37 -23.71 -22.06
CA VAL A 460 -27.80 -24.00 -22.27
C VAL A 460 -28.02 -24.63 -23.64
N ASP A 461 -27.39 -24.13 -24.71
CA ASP A 461 -27.49 -24.73 -26.04
C ASP A 461 -26.89 -26.15 -26.07
N ALA A 462 -25.73 -26.38 -25.46
CA ALA A 462 -25.09 -27.70 -25.39
C ALA A 462 -26.00 -28.75 -24.70
N TYR A 463 -26.63 -28.36 -23.59
CA TYR A 463 -27.60 -29.21 -22.89
C TYR A 463 -28.83 -29.50 -23.76
N ARG A 464 -29.46 -28.46 -24.33
CA ARG A 464 -30.68 -28.58 -25.13
C ARG A 464 -30.46 -29.47 -26.37
N ILE A 465 -29.35 -29.30 -27.08
CA ILE A 465 -29.02 -30.12 -28.25
C ILE A 465 -28.74 -31.57 -27.86
N SER A 466 -28.04 -31.81 -26.75
CA SER A 466 -27.81 -33.18 -26.27
C SER A 466 -29.11 -33.88 -25.87
N GLU A 467 -30.05 -33.16 -25.23
CA GLU A 467 -31.37 -33.70 -24.90
C GLU A 467 -32.22 -33.97 -26.14
N LYS A 468 -32.17 -33.11 -27.17
CA LYS A 468 -32.83 -33.38 -28.46
C LYS A 468 -32.27 -34.65 -29.13
N LYS A 469 -30.94 -34.84 -29.13
CA LYS A 469 -30.30 -36.10 -29.58
C LYS A 469 -30.81 -37.31 -28.81
N ARG A 470 -30.86 -37.20 -27.48
CA ARG A 470 -31.32 -38.29 -26.61
C ARG A 470 -32.78 -38.67 -26.87
N LYS A 471 -33.62 -37.68 -27.19
CA LYS A 471 -35.04 -37.88 -27.53
C LYS A 471 -35.27 -38.27 -29.00
N GLN A 472 -34.21 -38.49 -29.79
CA GLN A 472 -34.28 -38.79 -31.23
C GLN A 472 -35.08 -37.74 -32.02
N GLN A 473 -35.05 -36.49 -31.57
CA GLN A 473 -35.67 -35.37 -32.28
C GLN A 473 -34.74 -34.87 -33.38
N GLU A 474 -35.31 -34.30 -34.43
CA GLU A 474 -34.53 -33.64 -35.47
C GLU A 474 -33.77 -32.45 -34.89
N ILE A 475 -32.55 -32.27 -35.39
CA ILE A 475 -31.63 -31.22 -34.93
C ILE A 475 -31.29 -30.37 -36.13
N GLN A 476 -31.66 -29.10 -36.01
CA GLN A 476 -31.32 -28.07 -36.97
C GLN A 476 -29.80 -28.06 -37.22
N LYS A 477 -29.41 -27.81 -38.47
CA LYS A 477 -28.01 -27.61 -38.83
C LYS A 477 -27.54 -26.26 -38.30
N GLY A 478 -26.24 -26.10 -38.08
CA GLY A 478 -25.68 -24.86 -37.51
C GLY A 478 -26.05 -23.59 -38.27
N ALA A 479 -26.01 -23.61 -39.60
CA ALA A 479 -26.34 -22.43 -40.42
C ALA A 479 -27.83 -22.03 -40.30
N GLU A 480 -28.71 -23.04 -40.28
CA GLU A 480 -30.15 -22.84 -40.09
C GLU A 480 -30.46 -22.30 -38.70
N TYR A 481 -29.77 -22.80 -37.67
CA TYR A 481 -29.88 -22.27 -36.30
C TYR A 481 -29.50 -20.79 -36.20
N PHE A 482 -28.39 -20.36 -36.83
CA PHE A 482 -28.00 -18.95 -36.76
C PHE A 482 -28.93 -18.04 -37.56
N LYS A 483 -29.50 -18.53 -38.66
CA LYS A 483 -30.56 -17.81 -39.39
C LYS A 483 -31.81 -17.64 -38.51
N ASP A 484 -32.25 -18.72 -37.85
CA ASP A 484 -33.38 -18.72 -36.93
C ASP A 484 -33.14 -17.78 -35.73
N VAL A 485 -31.93 -17.78 -35.14
CA VAL A 485 -31.55 -16.83 -34.08
C VAL A 485 -31.58 -15.40 -34.57
N TYR A 486 -31.06 -15.12 -35.77
CA TYR A 486 -31.08 -13.77 -36.34
C TYR A 486 -32.49 -13.27 -36.59
N GLU A 487 -33.37 -14.12 -37.15
CA GLU A 487 -34.76 -13.76 -37.44
C GLU A 487 -35.60 -13.62 -36.16
N SER A 488 -35.44 -14.53 -35.19
CA SER A 488 -36.23 -14.55 -33.94
C SER A 488 -35.75 -13.57 -32.88
N SER A 489 -34.49 -13.13 -32.95
CA SER A 489 -33.87 -12.25 -31.95
C SER A 489 -33.36 -10.95 -32.57
N PHE A 490 -33.84 -10.59 -33.77
CA PHE A 490 -33.40 -9.41 -34.51
C PHE A 490 -33.45 -8.14 -33.67
N GLU A 491 -34.54 -7.93 -32.94
CA GLU A 491 -34.74 -6.72 -32.13
C GLU A 491 -33.68 -6.60 -31.03
N TYR A 492 -33.33 -7.71 -30.38
CA TYR A 492 -32.31 -7.74 -29.33
C TYR A 492 -30.90 -7.52 -29.88
N ILE A 493 -30.59 -8.08 -31.06
CA ILE A 493 -29.30 -7.91 -31.72
C ILE A 493 -29.10 -6.44 -32.12
N VAL A 494 -30.13 -5.80 -32.68
CA VAL A 494 -30.06 -4.37 -33.05
C VAL A 494 -29.94 -3.47 -31.82
N LEU A 495 -30.54 -3.85 -30.68
CA LEU A 495 -30.44 -3.11 -29.43
C LEU A 495 -29.13 -3.33 -28.66
N SER A 496 -28.39 -4.42 -28.92
CA SER A 496 -27.22 -4.78 -28.11
C SER A 496 -26.10 -3.73 -28.09
N PRO A 497 -25.78 -3.00 -29.18
CA PRO A 497 -24.78 -1.92 -29.12
C PRO A 497 -25.23 -0.76 -28.24
N ALA A 498 -26.52 -0.40 -28.28
CA ALA A 498 -27.08 0.64 -27.42
C ALA A 498 -27.04 0.21 -25.95
N LEU A 499 -27.37 -1.05 -25.64
CA LEU A 499 -27.29 -1.59 -24.29
C LEU A 499 -25.85 -1.66 -23.77
N PHE A 500 -24.89 -1.99 -24.64
CA PHE A 500 -23.46 -1.96 -24.30
C PHE A 500 -23.01 -0.55 -23.92
N VAL A 501 -23.30 0.46 -24.75
CA VAL A 501 -22.95 1.86 -24.46
C VAL A 501 -23.66 2.37 -23.20
N LEU A 502 -24.95 2.04 -23.02
CA LEU A 502 -25.73 2.41 -21.84
C LEU A 502 -25.13 1.86 -20.55
N ALA A 503 -24.56 0.65 -20.59
CA ALA A 503 -23.92 0.05 -19.41
C ALA A 503 -22.74 0.89 -18.90
N PHE A 504 -21.91 1.44 -19.79
CA PHE A 504 -20.77 2.26 -19.39
C PHE A 504 -21.15 3.72 -19.10
N ILE A 505 -22.09 4.31 -19.84
CA ILE A 505 -22.44 5.73 -19.65
C ILE A 505 -23.36 5.92 -18.44
N SER A 506 -24.30 5.01 -18.21
CA SER A 506 -25.32 5.19 -17.18
C SER A 506 -25.15 4.22 -16.01
N ILE A 507 -25.00 2.92 -16.27
CA ILE A 507 -24.98 1.91 -15.19
C ILE A 507 -23.69 2.05 -14.37
N MET A 508 -22.53 2.19 -15.02
CA MET A 508 -21.24 2.27 -14.33
C MET A 508 -21.16 3.45 -13.33
N PRO A 509 -21.48 4.71 -13.68
CA PRO A 509 -21.43 5.82 -12.70
C PRO A 509 -22.42 5.65 -11.55
N ILE A 510 -23.60 5.09 -11.80
CA ILE A 510 -24.60 4.81 -10.77
C ILE A 510 -24.06 3.77 -9.78
N VAL A 511 -23.51 2.66 -10.28
CA VAL A 511 -22.93 1.61 -9.43
C VAL A 511 -21.70 2.13 -8.68
N PHE A 512 -20.85 2.92 -9.33
CA PHE A 512 -19.69 3.55 -8.70
C PHE A 512 -20.10 4.45 -7.52
N GLY A 513 -21.04 5.39 -7.75
CA GLY A 513 -21.55 6.27 -6.70
C GLY A 513 -22.25 5.50 -5.59
N PHE A 514 -22.99 4.44 -5.92
CA PHE A 514 -23.59 3.56 -4.93
C PHE A 514 -22.53 2.87 -4.06
N LEU A 515 -21.47 2.29 -4.65
CA LEU A 515 -20.41 1.63 -3.90
C LEU A 515 -19.63 2.59 -3.00
N LEU A 516 -19.34 3.81 -3.46
CA LEU A 516 -18.69 4.84 -2.64
C LEU A 516 -19.46 5.19 -1.37
N ALA A 517 -20.80 5.09 -1.37
CA ALA A 517 -21.58 5.31 -0.16
C ALA A 517 -21.26 4.32 0.97
N PHE A 518 -20.70 3.14 0.64
CA PHE A 518 -20.29 2.10 1.58
C PHE A 518 -18.80 2.12 1.92
N THR A 519 -18.06 3.17 1.54
CA THR A 519 -16.61 3.26 1.79
C THR A 519 -16.23 4.37 2.78
N SER A 520 -15.00 4.34 3.27
CA SER A 520 -14.45 5.36 4.18
C SER A 520 -13.91 6.60 3.45
N ILE A 521 -14.34 6.87 2.22
CA ILE A 521 -13.88 8.03 1.45
C ILE A 521 -14.27 9.33 2.17
N SER A 522 -13.30 10.23 2.40
CA SER A 522 -13.51 11.49 3.13
C SER A 522 -12.53 12.57 2.67
N GLY A 523 -13.07 13.67 2.13
CA GLY A 523 -12.27 14.81 1.65
C GLY A 523 -11.35 14.48 0.47
N ASP A 524 -10.65 15.51 -0.02
CA ASP A 524 -9.87 15.42 -1.26
C ASP A 524 -8.64 14.51 -1.14
N GLN A 525 -8.06 14.38 0.06
CA GLN A 525 -6.89 13.52 0.29
C GLN A 525 -7.20 12.04 0.04
N SER A 526 -8.41 11.58 0.37
CA SER A 526 -8.85 10.20 0.15
C SER A 526 -9.00 9.82 -1.33
N MET A 527 -9.02 10.80 -2.25
CA MET A 527 -9.11 10.52 -3.68
C MET A 527 -7.79 9.97 -4.26
N ASN A 528 -6.67 10.22 -3.58
CA ASN A 528 -5.32 9.81 -3.99
C ASN A 528 -4.73 8.72 -3.08
N ASP A 529 -5.56 8.10 -2.25
CA ASP A 529 -5.14 7.10 -1.28
C ASP A 529 -6.06 5.87 -1.32
N THR A 530 -5.74 4.87 -0.51
CA THR A 530 -6.59 3.70 -0.29
C THR A 530 -7.69 4.03 0.74
N PHE A 531 -8.92 3.59 0.48
CA PHE A 531 -10.03 3.63 1.44
C PHE A 531 -10.72 2.27 1.54
N ASP A 532 -11.35 2.02 2.70
CA ASP A 532 -11.89 0.71 3.05
C ASP A 532 -13.42 0.68 2.94
N TYR A 533 -13.98 -0.53 2.80
CA TYR A 533 -15.42 -0.75 2.96
C TYR A 533 -15.82 -0.59 4.43
N VAL A 534 -16.76 0.31 4.70
CA VAL A 534 -17.33 0.57 6.04
C VAL A 534 -18.76 0.03 6.20
N GLY A 535 -19.29 -0.60 5.15
CA GLY A 535 -20.65 -1.13 5.11
C GLY A 535 -21.69 -0.02 5.38
N PHE A 536 -22.59 -0.25 6.33
CA PHE A 536 -23.68 0.68 6.63
C PHE A 536 -23.32 1.82 7.59
N LYS A 537 -22.04 1.97 7.99
CA LYS A 537 -21.60 2.99 8.95
C LYS A 537 -21.96 4.41 8.53
N ASN A 538 -21.80 4.74 7.25
CA ASN A 538 -22.15 6.06 6.72
C ASN A 538 -23.68 6.29 6.79
N PHE A 539 -24.48 5.25 6.52
CA PHE A 539 -25.94 5.33 6.60
C PHE A 539 -26.42 5.50 8.04
N PHE A 540 -25.87 4.76 9.01
CA PHE A 540 -26.22 4.95 10.42
C PHE A 540 -25.82 6.33 10.94
N SER A 541 -24.76 6.90 10.42
CA SER A 541 -24.36 8.29 10.72
C SER A 541 -25.39 9.34 10.27
N LEU A 542 -26.28 9.03 9.33
CA LEU A 542 -27.38 9.92 8.94
C LEU A 542 -28.53 9.97 9.98
N PHE A 543 -28.63 8.94 10.83
CA PHE A 543 -29.66 8.82 11.85
C PHE A 543 -29.15 9.19 13.25
N SER A 544 -27.89 9.60 13.41
CA SER A 544 -27.34 10.04 14.68
C SER A 544 -27.60 11.55 14.89
N PHE A 545 -28.52 11.86 15.81
CA PHE A 545 -28.92 13.24 16.13
C PHE A 545 -28.18 13.86 17.34
N GLY A 546 -27.31 13.11 18.02
CA GLY A 546 -26.57 13.55 19.24
C GLY A 546 -25.40 14.51 18.94
N GLU A 547 -24.78 15.12 19.96
CA GLU A 547 -23.79 16.23 19.84
C GLU A 547 -22.36 15.84 19.37
N GLY A 548 -22.22 14.89 18.44
CA GLY A 548 -20.93 14.53 17.84
C GLY A 548 -20.67 15.18 16.47
N LEU A 549 -19.48 15.00 15.90
CA LEU A 549 -19.11 15.45 14.54
C LEU A 549 -20.07 14.96 13.43
N GLY A 550 -20.79 13.84 13.64
CA GLY A 550 -21.85 13.35 12.74
C GLY A 550 -23.18 14.11 12.81
N SER A 551 -23.38 14.93 13.85
CA SER A 551 -24.64 15.63 14.14
C SER A 551 -25.02 16.68 13.11
N SER A 552 -24.02 17.33 12.50
CA SER A 552 -24.23 18.36 11.50
C SER A 552 -24.71 17.77 10.17
N PHE A 553 -24.11 16.63 9.77
CA PHE A 553 -24.43 15.97 8.51
C PHE A 553 -25.83 15.33 8.51
N GLY A 554 -26.18 14.57 9.56
CA GLY A 554 -27.53 13.99 9.69
C GLY A 554 -28.64 15.05 9.75
N LYS A 555 -28.43 16.14 10.50
CA LYS A 555 -29.38 17.27 10.56
C LYS A 555 -29.56 17.95 9.21
N ALA A 556 -28.47 18.18 8.47
CA ALA A 556 -28.53 18.77 7.14
C ALA A 556 -29.30 17.87 6.15
N PHE A 557 -29.00 16.57 6.14
CA PHE A 557 -29.68 15.60 5.29
C PHE A 557 -31.20 15.59 5.53
N TRP A 558 -31.65 15.45 6.77
CA TRP A 558 -33.09 15.39 7.08
C TRP A 558 -33.83 16.69 6.77
N ARG A 559 -33.18 17.85 6.94
CA ARG A 559 -33.73 19.15 6.55
C ARG A 559 -33.98 19.20 5.04
N VAL A 560 -32.99 18.81 4.24
CA VAL A 560 -33.10 18.81 2.78
C VAL A 560 -34.11 17.77 2.32
N LEU A 561 -34.07 16.54 2.87
CA LEU A 561 -35.01 15.47 2.53
C LEU A 561 -36.46 15.88 2.76
N LEU A 562 -36.77 16.47 3.92
CA LEU A 562 -38.13 16.92 4.24
C LEU A 562 -38.58 18.00 3.26
N TRP A 563 -37.70 18.94 2.93
CA TRP A 563 -37.97 19.98 1.94
C TRP A 563 -38.22 19.40 0.54
N THR A 564 -37.43 18.42 0.12
CA THR A 564 -37.62 17.71 -1.16
C THR A 564 -38.97 17.00 -1.22
N ILE A 565 -39.39 16.32 -0.14
CA ILE A 565 -40.69 15.64 -0.08
C ILE A 565 -41.84 16.65 -0.19
N ILE A 566 -41.78 17.74 0.57
CA ILE A 566 -42.79 18.82 0.51
C ILE A 566 -42.90 19.32 -0.93
N TRP A 567 -41.77 19.68 -1.56
CA TRP A 567 -41.78 20.16 -2.94
C TRP A 567 -42.28 19.13 -3.95
N ALA A 568 -41.90 17.86 -3.81
CA ALA A 568 -42.34 16.80 -4.72
C ALA A 568 -43.88 16.66 -4.70
N VAL A 569 -44.49 16.68 -3.51
CA VAL A 569 -45.95 16.62 -3.34
C VAL A 569 -46.61 17.85 -3.93
N PHE A 570 -46.15 19.06 -3.58
CA PHE A 570 -46.76 20.30 -4.08
C PHE A 570 -46.57 20.49 -5.58
N SER A 571 -45.40 20.13 -6.12
CA SER A 571 -45.10 20.23 -7.55
C SER A 571 -45.96 19.25 -8.35
N THR A 572 -46.05 17.99 -7.91
CA THR A 572 -46.88 16.98 -8.58
C THR A 572 -48.36 17.39 -8.55
N GLY A 573 -48.87 17.84 -7.39
CA GLY A 573 -50.24 18.30 -7.25
C GLY A 573 -50.56 19.50 -8.14
N THR A 574 -49.72 20.54 -8.08
CA THR A 574 -49.95 21.79 -8.82
C THR A 574 -49.86 21.57 -10.33
N VAL A 575 -48.89 20.78 -10.80
CA VAL A 575 -48.74 20.47 -12.24
C VAL A 575 -49.89 19.59 -12.74
N PHE A 576 -50.32 18.61 -11.95
CA PHE A 576 -51.47 17.76 -12.30
C PHE A 576 -52.76 18.58 -12.41
N PHE A 577 -53.14 19.31 -11.36
CA PHE A 577 -54.38 20.09 -11.35
C PHE A 577 -54.31 21.29 -12.31
N GLY A 578 -53.15 21.93 -12.42
CA GLY A 578 -52.92 23.02 -13.37
C GLY A 578 -53.02 22.54 -14.82
N GLY A 579 -52.39 21.41 -15.16
CA GLY A 579 -52.49 20.80 -16.48
C GLY A 579 -53.92 20.33 -16.81
N LEU A 580 -54.61 19.74 -15.83
CA LEU A 580 -56.02 19.36 -15.98
C LEU A 580 -56.93 20.58 -16.20
N PHE A 581 -56.73 21.64 -15.43
CA PHE A 581 -57.48 22.90 -15.58
C PHE A 581 -57.24 23.55 -16.94
N GLN A 582 -55.98 23.60 -17.38
CA GLN A 582 -55.62 24.10 -18.71
C GLN A 582 -56.26 23.26 -19.82
N ALA A 583 -56.23 21.93 -19.70
CA ALA A 583 -56.87 21.03 -20.66
C ALA A 583 -58.40 21.23 -20.72
N LEU A 584 -59.06 21.41 -19.57
CA LEU A 584 -60.49 21.71 -19.50
C LEU A 584 -60.85 23.04 -20.17
N ILE A 585 -60.03 24.08 -19.99
CA ILE A 585 -60.23 25.38 -20.66
C ILE A 585 -60.05 25.22 -22.17
N LEU A 586 -58.98 24.57 -22.62
CA LEU A 586 -58.71 24.35 -24.04
C LEU A 586 -59.78 23.49 -24.72
N ASN A 587 -60.43 22.59 -23.98
CA ASN A 587 -61.53 21.75 -24.47
C ASN A 587 -62.91 22.43 -24.42
N SER A 588 -63.00 23.66 -23.91
CA SER A 588 -64.28 24.36 -23.77
C SER A 588 -64.75 24.95 -25.11
N GLU A 589 -66.00 24.64 -25.51
CA GLU A 589 -66.65 25.16 -26.73
C GLU A 589 -66.77 26.70 -26.79
N ARG A 590 -66.50 27.40 -25.68
CA ARG A 590 -66.49 28.87 -25.61
C ARG A 590 -65.14 29.49 -26.00
N VAL A 591 -64.10 28.69 -26.20
CA VAL A 591 -62.77 29.14 -26.65
C VAL A 591 -62.69 28.92 -28.16
N LYS A 592 -62.75 30.01 -28.95
CA LYS A 592 -62.44 29.95 -30.38
C LYS A 592 -60.93 29.90 -30.56
N PHE A 593 -60.46 28.93 -31.35
CA PHE A 593 -59.06 28.79 -31.77
C PHE A 593 -58.56 30.01 -32.53
#